data_AF-A0A6S7H9T9-F1
#
_entry.id   AF-A0A6S7H9T9-F1
#
_cell.length_a   1.000
_cell.length_b   1.000
_cell.length_c   1.000
_cell.angle_alpha   90.00
_cell.angle_beta   90.00
_cell.angle_gamma   90.00
#
_symmetry.space_group_name_H-M   'P 1'
#
loop_
_entity.id
_entity.type
_entity.pdbx_description
1 polymer ?
#
loop_
_entity_poly.entity_id
_entity_poly.type
_entity_poly.pdbx_seq_one_letter_code
_entity_poly.pdbx_strand_id
1 'polypeptide(L)'
;MNQINVHKRPTFLVAHRYRCHGLIDRETFLGFKKTYEEVMKNIAAKKLDTDQDELYVRSLFDFDNFADCVPINAANLAIIFHPVQECMNAMASQWNRDISIQKRHKPFVYTIQTARALIASQLNAAPEDIAIVRNGSDPNAVINNGLDYNPGDNIVLFDQNHPTNSADTAFVIRKLRFPNITCRTVSLTGPWPVDPSQKAIINAFLDKVDDNTRLVSFSEVSASFCYAYEWQNIL
;
A
#
# COMPACT_ATOMS: atom_id res chain seq x y z
N MET A 1 23.74 20.32 1.63
CA MET A 1 22.74 19.39 1.06
C MET A 1 23.48 18.13 0.64
N ASN A 2 23.25 16.99 1.28
CA ASN A 2 23.89 15.73 0.84
C ASN A 2 23.46 15.43 -0.59
N GLN A 3 24.41 15.27 -1.52
CA GLN A 3 24.11 14.87 -2.89
C GLN A 3 23.31 13.56 -2.86
N ILE A 4 22.11 13.60 -3.44
CA ILE A 4 21.27 12.41 -3.57
C ILE A 4 21.99 11.45 -4.52
N ASN A 5 22.53 10.36 -3.98
CA ASN A 5 23.07 9.30 -4.81
C ASN A 5 21.91 8.49 -5.40
N VAL A 6 21.56 8.80 -6.65
CA VAL A 6 20.43 8.19 -7.38
C VAL A 6 20.60 6.68 -7.53
N HIS A 7 21.84 6.17 -7.60
CA HIS A 7 22.10 4.72 -7.73
C HIS A 7 21.95 3.95 -6.42
N LYS A 8 21.89 4.64 -5.27
CA LYS A 8 21.60 4.02 -3.97
C LYS A 8 20.11 3.98 -3.65
N ARG A 9 19.26 4.52 -4.51
CA ARG A 9 17.81 4.52 -4.30
C ARG A 9 17.22 3.12 -4.57
N PRO A 10 16.20 2.70 -3.80
CA PRO A 10 15.48 1.45 -3.95
C PRO A 10 15.22 1.04 -5.42
N THR A 11 14.59 1.93 -6.19
CA THR A 11 14.16 1.67 -7.57
C THR A 11 15.33 1.30 -8.50
N PHE A 12 16.45 2.03 -8.40
CA PHE A 12 17.63 1.74 -9.22
C PHE A 12 18.28 0.41 -8.83
N LEU A 13 18.40 0.16 -7.52
CA LEU A 13 19.00 -1.08 -7.00
C LEU A 13 18.22 -2.33 -7.45
N VAL A 14 16.88 -2.23 -7.55
CA VAL A 14 16.05 -3.31 -8.11
C VAL A 14 16.37 -3.58 -9.57
N ALA A 15 16.30 -2.55 -10.43
CA ALA A 15 16.56 -2.71 -11.85
C ALA A 15 17.98 -3.23 -12.10
N HIS A 16 18.96 -2.75 -11.32
CA HIS A 16 20.32 -3.25 -11.37
C HIS A 16 20.42 -4.72 -10.97
N ARG A 17 19.77 -5.15 -9.88
CA ARG A 17 19.70 -6.57 -9.49
C ARG A 17 19.05 -7.43 -10.59
N TYR A 18 17.97 -6.95 -11.20
CA TYR A 18 17.32 -7.66 -12.31
C TYR A 18 18.28 -7.87 -13.47
N ARG A 19 19.06 -6.85 -13.82
CA ARG A 19 20.11 -6.98 -14.83
C ARG A 19 21.21 -7.96 -14.41
N CYS A 20 21.69 -7.90 -13.16
CA CYS A 20 22.73 -8.80 -12.65
C CYS A 20 22.30 -10.28 -12.68
N HIS A 21 21.01 -10.55 -12.49
CA HIS A 21 20.44 -11.90 -12.54
C HIS A 21 19.90 -12.30 -13.92
N GLY A 22 20.09 -11.46 -14.95
CA GLY A 22 19.66 -11.75 -16.32
C GLY A 22 18.14 -11.79 -16.50
N LEU A 23 17.41 -11.06 -15.66
CA LEU A 23 15.94 -10.96 -15.70
C LEU A 23 15.45 -9.92 -16.71
N ILE A 24 16.28 -8.91 -16.97
CA ILE A 24 16.13 -7.95 -18.06
C ILE A 24 17.41 -7.91 -18.87
N ASP A 25 17.29 -7.69 -20.18
CA ASP A 25 18.46 -7.53 -21.05
C ASP A 25 19.18 -6.20 -20.81
N ARG A 26 20.35 -6.06 -21.44
CA ARG A 26 21.21 -4.89 -21.29
C ARG A 26 20.54 -3.62 -21.83
N GLU A 27 19.82 -3.73 -22.94
CA GLU A 27 19.19 -2.59 -23.60
C GLU A 27 18.07 -2.02 -22.73
N THR A 28 17.19 -2.89 -22.23
CA THR A 28 16.13 -2.57 -21.27
C THR A 28 16.68 -1.87 -20.03
N PHE A 29 17.75 -2.43 -19.43
CA PHE A 29 18.37 -1.81 -18.25
C PHE A 29 18.99 -0.44 -18.55
N LEU A 30 19.67 -0.27 -19.69
CA LEU A 30 20.27 1.01 -20.06
C LEU A 30 19.20 2.07 -20.37
N GLY A 31 18.11 1.68 -21.02
CA GLY A 31 16.94 2.54 -21.24
C GLY A 31 16.35 3.01 -19.91
N PHE A 32 16.05 2.07 -19.00
CA PHE A 32 15.58 2.40 -17.65
C PHE A 32 16.57 3.32 -16.91
N LYS A 33 17.86 3.00 -16.90
CA LYS A 33 18.89 3.77 -16.20
C LYS A 33 18.91 5.22 -16.69
N LYS A 34 18.91 5.42 -18.01
CA LYS A 34 18.90 6.76 -18.62
C LYS A 34 17.68 7.56 -18.17
N THR A 35 16.48 7.00 -18.35
CA THR A 35 15.22 7.64 -17.96
C THR A 35 15.18 7.93 -16.46
N TYR A 36 15.62 6.99 -15.63
CA TYR A 36 15.67 7.15 -14.18
C TYR A 36 16.62 8.26 -13.75
N GLU A 37 17.83 8.32 -14.31
CA GLU A 37 18.81 9.37 -14.02
C GLU A 37 18.30 10.76 -14.44
N GLU A 38 17.66 10.87 -15.61
CA GLU A 38 17.02 12.09 -16.08
C GLU A 38 15.89 12.53 -15.12
N VAL A 39 15.00 11.59 -14.74
CA VAL A 39 13.90 11.86 -13.82
C VAL A 39 14.41 12.33 -12.46
N MET A 40 15.37 11.62 -11.88
CA MET A 40 15.92 11.96 -10.57
C MET A 40 16.70 13.27 -10.58
N LYS A 41 17.43 13.58 -11.66
CA LYS A 41 18.12 14.85 -11.82
C LYS A 41 17.11 16.01 -11.85
N ASN A 42 16.03 15.85 -12.62
CA ASN A 42 14.97 16.85 -12.70
C ASN A 42 14.26 17.03 -11.36
N ILE A 43 13.86 15.94 -10.69
CA ILE A 43 13.20 16.03 -9.37
C ILE A 43 14.14 16.63 -8.32
N ALA A 44 15.41 16.24 -8.27
CA ALA A 44 16.36 16.76 -7.28
C ALA A 44 16.74 18.22 -7.50
N ALA A 45 16.66 18.73 -8.73
CA ALA A 45 16.87 20.14 -9.05
C ALA A 45 15.65 21.01 -8.76
N LYS A 46 14.47 20.39 -8.61
CA LYS A 46 13.19 21.04 -8.41
C LYS A 46 12.85 21.09 -6.93
N LYS A 47 12.25 22.21 -6.50
CA LYS A 47 11.72 22.33 -5.14
C LYS A 47 10.31 21.75 -4.99
N LEU A 48 9.67 21.40 -6.12
CA LEU A 48 8.28 20.92 -6.17
C LEU A 48 7.29 21.95 -5.60
N ASP A 49 7.55 23.24 -5.85
CA ASP A 49 6.79 24.37 -5.31
C ASP A 49 6.21 25.27 -6.42
N THR A 50 6.29 24.84 -7.68
CA THR A 50 5.80 25.61 -8.84
C THR A 50 4.89 24.77 -9.74
N ASP A 51 3.99 25.43 -10.47
CA ASP A 51 3.13 24.81 -11.48
C ASP A 51 3.94 24.01 -12.53
N GLN A 52 5.15 24.47 -12.87
CA GLN A 52 6.03 23.78 -13.82
C GLN A 52 6.61 22.48 -13.25
N ASP A 53 6.72 22.37 -11.94
CA ASP A 53 7.12 21.14 -11.27
C ASP A 53 5.97 20.14 -11.23
N GLU A 54 4.76 20.61 -10.94
CA GLU A 54 3.54 19.79 -10.99
C GLU A 54 3.26 19.28 -12.41
N LEU A 55 3.39 20.13 -13.43
CA LEU A 55 3.24 19.74 -14.83
C LEU A 55 4.26 18.68 -15.26
N TYR A 56 5.49 18.79 -14.76
CA TYR A 56 6.51 17.77 -15.00
C TYR A 56 6.17 16.45 -14.30
N VAL A 57 5.71 16.48 -13.05
CA VAL A 57 5.26 15.25 -12.36
C VAL A 57 4.10 14.63 -13.13
N ARG A 58 3.13 15.45 -13.56
CA ARG A 58 1.98 15.03 -14.36
C ARG A 58 2.39 14.38 -15.68
N SER A 59 3.44 14.88 -16.34
CA SER A 59 3.91 14.30 -17.61
C SER A 59 4.56 12.92 -17.46
N LEU A 60 4.74 12.41 -16.24
CA LEU A 60 5.27 11.07 -15.98
C LEU A 60 4.16 10.01 -15.89
N PHE A 61 2.90 10.40 -16.09
CA PHE A 61 1.74 9.52 -16.11
C PHE A 61 1.06 9.62 -17.48
N ASP A 62 0.49 8.51 -17.93
CA ASP A 62 -0.27 8.45 -19.18
C ASP A 62 -1.71 8.93 -18.98
N PHE A 63 -1.89 10.21 -18.69
CA PHE A 63 -3.23 10.79 -18.69
C PHE A 63 -3.82 10.76 -20.10
N ASP A 64 -5.09 10.37 -20.19
CA ASP A 64 -5.83 10.45 -21.43
C ASP A 64 -6.05 11.92 -21.80
N ASN A 65 -5.38 12.37 -22.86
CA ASN A 65 -5.54 13.72 -23.41
C ASN A 65 -6.85 13.89 -24.20
N PHE A 66 -7.60 12.80 -24.41
CA PHE A 66 -8.92 12.79 -25.05
C PHE A 66 -10.06 12.70 -24.04
N ALA A 67 -9.76 12.51 -22.75
CA ALA A 67 -10.79 12.50 -21.73
C ALA A 67 -11.29 13.93 -21.48
N ASP A 68 -12.61 14.12 -21.58
CA ASP A 68 -13.27 15.38 -21.23
C ASP A 68 -13.27 15.66 -19.72
N CYS A 69 -12.64 14.80 -18.90
CA CYS A 69 -12.65 14.89 -17.45
C CYS A 69 -11.24 14.82 -16.84
N VAL A 70 -11.06 15.58 -15.76
CA VAL A 70 -9.85 15.52 -14.93
C VAL A 70 -10.04 14.41 -13.89
N PRO A 71 -9.13 13.43 -13.79
CA PRO A 71 -9.27 12.36 -12.81
C PRO A 71 -9.02 12.89 -11.39
N ILE A 72 -10.08 12.85 -10.56
CA ILE A 72 -10.07 13.22 -9.14
C ILE A 72 -10.35 12.02 -8.23
N ASN A 73 -10.10 10.80 -8.72
CA ASN A 73 -10.46 9.53 -8.06
C ASN A 73 -9.25 8.69 -7.63
N ALA A 74 -8.12 9.34 -7.34
CA ALA A 74 -6.87 8.66 -7.00
C ALA A 74 -6.97 7.81 -5.71
N ALA A 75 -7.92 8.12 -4.82
CA ALA A 75 -8.21 7.33 -3.62
C ALA A 75 -8.78 5.94 -3.93
N ASN A 76 -9.51 5.78 -5.05
CA ASN A 76 -10.02 4.49 -5.50
C ASN A 76 -8.96 3.73 -6.32
N LEU A 77 -8.36 4.41 -7.30
CA LEU A 77 -7.30 3.84 -8.12
C LEU A 77 -6.40 4.95 -8.67
N ALA A 78 -5.15 4.96 -8.24
CA ALA A 78 -4.13 5.85 -8.80
C ALA A 78 -3.64 5.34 -10.16
N ILE A 79 -3.35 6.26 -11.07
CA ILE A 79 -2.71 5.95 -12.35
C ILE A 79 -1.26 5.57 -12.08
N ILE A 80 -0.79 4.53 -12.77
CA ILE A 80 0.59 4.06 -12.66
C ILE A 80 1.54 5.03 -13.36
N PHE A 81 2.73 5.18 -12.80
CA PHE A 81 3.82 5.93 -13.42
C PHE A 81 4.24 5.25 -14.74
N HIS A 82 4.29 5.99 -15.85
CA HIS A 82 4.49 5.42 -17.18
C HIS A 82 5.77 4.56 -17.29
N PRO A 83 6.96 5.02 -16.85
CA PRO A 83 8.17 4.18 -16.84
C PRO A 83 8.05 2.87 -16.05
N VAL A 84 7.21 2.82 -15.01
CA VAL A 84 6.95 1.57 -14.28
C VAL A 84 6.12 0.62 -15.13
N GLN A 85 5.07 1.13 -15.79
CA GLN A 85 4.22 0.35 -16.69
C GLN A 85 5.02 -0.23 -17.88
N GLU A 86 5.90 0.55 -18.51
CA GLU A 86 6.78 0.08 -19.58
C GLU A 86 7.70 -1.06 -19.10
N CYS A 87 8.31 -0.90 -17.93
CA CYS A 87 9.18 -1.92 -17.33
C CYS A 87 8.41 -3.22 -17.04
N MET A 88 7.19 -3.12 -16.49
CA MET A 88 6.31 -4.28 -16.25
C MET A 88 5.95 -5.00 -17.56
N ASN A 89 5.62 -4.25 -18.61
CA ASN A 89 5.27 -4.80 -19.92
C ASN A 89 6.46 -5.50 -20.59
N ALA A 90 7.65 -4.90 -20.51
CA ALA A 90 8.88 -5.49 -21.03
C ALA A 90 9.23 -6.80 -20.30
N MET A 91 9.14 -6.81 -18.96
CA MET A 91 9.37 -7.99 -18.13
C MET A 91 8.36 -9.10 -18.47
N ALA A 92 7.07 -8.78 -18.57
CA ALA A 92 6.03 -9.74 -18.94
C ALA A 92 6.29 -10.35 -20.33
N SER A 93 6.66 -9.51 -21.30
CA SER A 93 6.98 -9.95 -22.67
C SER A 93 8.21 -10.85 -22.72
N GLN A 94 9.26 -10.52 -21.95
CA GLN A 94 10.48 -11.33 -21.87
C GLN A 94 10.20 -12.69 -21.20
N TRP A 95 9.40 -12.73 -20.14
CA TRP A 95 9.03 -13.97 -19.46
C TRP A 95 8.19 -14.89 -20.34
N ASN A 96 7.33 -14.32 -21.19
CA ASN A 96 6.51 -15.12 -22.10
C ASN A 96 7.33 -15.84 -23.19
N ARG A 97 8.56 -15.37 -23.48
CA ARG A 97 9.44 -16.01 -24.47
C ARG A 97 10.06 -17.32 -23.97
N ASP A 98 10.12 -17.53 -22.66
CA ASP A 98 10.75 -18.70 -22.06
C ASP A 98 10.02 -19.11 -20.77
N ILE A 99 9.14 -20.10 -20.91
CA ILE A 99 8.37 -20.66 -19.79
C ILE A 99 9.16 -21.72 -19.01
N SER A 100 10.48 -21.87 -19.17
CA SER A 100 11.24 -22.83 -18.37
C SER A 100 11.22 -22.48 -16.88
N ILE A 101 11.20 -23.49 -16.00
CA ILE A 101 11.17 -23.28 -14.55
C ILE A 101 12.42 -22.54 -14.05
N GLN A 102 13.56 -22.79 -14.69
CA GLN A 102 14.86 -22.18 -14.37
C GLN A 102 14.82 -20.66 -14.60
N LYS A 103 14.12 -20.22 -15.64
CA LYS A 103 13.94 -18.80 -15.99
C LYS A 103 12.80 -18.12 -15.26
N ARG A 104 11.95 -18.87 -14.54
CA ARG A 104 10.85 -18.31 -13.73
C ARG A 104 11.19 -18.26 -12.24
N HIS A 105 11.70 -19.36 -11.67
CA HIS A 105 11.90 -19.48 -10.21
C HIS A 105 12.80 -18.38 -9.63
N LYS A 106 14.01 -18.23 -10.19
CA LYS A 106 14.98 -17.23 -9.71
C LYS A 106 14.43 -15.80 -9.78
N PRO A 107 13.90 -15.33 -10.93
CA PRO A 107 13.27 -14.00 -10.99
C PRO A 107 12.17 -13.80 -9.96
N PHE A 108 11.23 -14.73 -9.82
CA PHE A 108 10.13 -14.57 -8.85
C PHE A 108 10.66 -14.41 -7.43
N VAL A 109 11.60 -15.26 -7.00
CA VAL A 109 12.18 -15.20 -5.66
C VAL A 109 12.95 -13.88 -5.46
N TYR A 110 13.81 -13.50 -6.41
CA TYR A 110 14.61 -12.27 -6.27
C TYR A 110 13.77 -11.00 -6.32
N THR A 111 12.76 -10.95 -7.19
CA THR A 111 11.80 -9.84 -7.28
C THR A 111 11.03 -9.70 -5.98
N ILE A 112 10.45 -10.78 -5.47
CA ILE A 112 9.68 -10.77 -4.22
C ILE A 112 10.55 -10.37 -3.03
N GLN A 113 11.75 -10.95 -2.89
CA GLN A 113 12.66 -10.64 -1.79
C GLN A 113 13.16 -9.19 -1.85
N THR A 114 13.47 -8.69 -3.05
CA THR A 114 13.91 -7.30 -3.21
C THR A 114 12.77 -6.33 -2.92
N ALA A 115 11.56 -6.57 -3.46
CA ALA A 115 10.39 -5.75 -3.15
C ALA A 115 10.10 -5.74 -1.64
N ARG A 116 10.12 -6.90 -0.99
CA ARG A 116 9.92 -7.05 0.45
C ARG A 116 10.91 -6.21 1.27
N ALA A 117 12.20 -6.30 0.96
CA ALA A 117 13.23 -5.55 1.68
C ALA A 117 13.09 -4.02 1.51
N LEU A 118 12.66 -3.57 0.33
CA LEU A 118 12.46 -2.14 0.08
C LEU A 118 11.22 -1.60 0.78
N ILE A 119 10.11 -2.33 0.75
CA ILE A 119 8.88 -1.98 1.46
C ILE A 119 9.17 -1.93 2.97
N ALA A 120 9.84 -2.94 3.51
CA ALA A 120 10.24 -2.99 4.91
C ALA A 120 11.08 -1.78 5.31
N SER A 121 12.07 -1.39 4.49
CA SER A 121 12.89 -0.20 4.74
C SER A 121 12.08 1.10 4.71
N GLN A 122 11.03 1.20 3.88
CA GLN A 122 10.16 2.39 3.83
C GLN A 122 9.24 2.48 5.05
N LEU A 123 8.77 1.32 5.53
CA LEU A 123 7.87 1.21 6.68
C LEU A 123 8.62 1.10 8.02
N ASN A 124 9.95 1.12 8.01
CA ASN A 124 10.79 0.89 9.19
C ASN A 124 10.45 -0.45 9.91
N ALA A 125 10.25 -1.52 9.13
CA ALA A 125 9.92 -2.86 9.61
C ALA A 125 11.01 -3.87 9.21
N ALA A 126 10.96 -5.09 9.77
CA ALA A 126 11.80 -6.19 9.30
C ALA A 126 11.21 -6.78 8.00
N PRO A 127 12.05 -7.24 7.03
CA PRO A 127 11.54 -7.86 5.81
C PRO A 127 10.59 -9.03 6.08
N GLU A 128 10.90 -9.89 7.04
CA GLU A 128 10.10 -11.04 7.47
C GLU A 128 8.67 -10.68 7.95
N ASP A 129 8.45 -9.45 8.38
CA ASP A 129 7.13 -8.95 8.81
C ASP A 129 6.24 -8.52 7.62
N ILE A 130 6.80 -8.48 6.40
CA ILE A 130 6.09 -8.00 5.21
C ILE A 130 5.52 -9.16 4.38
N ALA A 131 4.19 -9.28 4.43
CA ALA A 131 3.40 -10.10 3.52
C ALA A 131 2.99 -9.29 2.27
N ILE A 132 3.25 -9.83 1.08
CA ILE A 132 2.79 -9.25 -0.20
C ILE A 132 1.51 -9.98 -0.59
N VAL A 133 0.42 -9.22 -0.69
CA VAL A 133 -0.94 -9.71 -0.96
C VAL A 133 -1.49 -9.07 -2.24
N ARG A 134 -2.65 -9.55 -2.72
CA ARG A 134 -3.16 -9.18 -4.05
C ARG A 134 -3.62 -7.73 -4.18
N ASN A 135 -4.23 -7.17 -3.14
CA ASN A 135 -4.77 -5.80 -3.09
C ASN A 135 -5.04 -5.37 -1.64
N GLY A 136 -5.58 -4.16 -1.41
CA GLY A 136 -5.87 -3.64 -0.06
C GLY A 136 -6.99 -4.33 0.70
N SER A 137 -7.87 -5.09 0.03
CA SER A 137 -8.95 -5.86 0.69
C SER A 137 -8.54 -7.27 1.09
N ASP A 138 -7.63 -7.89 0.34
CA ASP A 138 -7.08 -9.22 0.61
C ASP A 138 -6.53 -9.39 2.04
N PRO A 139 -5.71 -8.47 2.60
CA PRO A 139 -5.16 -8.64 3.94
C PRO A 139 -6.23 -8.59 5.04
N ASN A 140 -7.29 -7.79 4.87
CA ASN A 140 -8.42 -7.79 5.79
C ASN A 140 -9.10 -9.17 5.84
N ALA A 141 -9.27 -9.81 4.68
CA ALA A 141 -9.83 -11.15 4.59
C ALA A 141 -8.90 -12.21 5.19
N VAL A 142 -7.58 -12.09 5.02
CA VAL A 142 -6.57 -12.97 5.63
C VAL A 142 -6.64 -12.88 7.16
N ILE A 143 -6.63 -11.66 7.72
CA ILE A 143 -6.69 -11.44 9.17
C ILE A 143 -8.02 -11.93 9.74
N ASN A 144 -9.15 -11.54 9.14
CA ASN A 144 -10.48 -11.95 9.59
C ASN A 144 -10.64 -13.48 9.59
N ASN A 145 -10.17 -14.17 8.56
CA ASN A 145 -10.29 -15.63 8.47
C ASN A 145 -9.21 -16.39 9.27
N GLY A 146 -8.07 -15.75 9.56
CA GLY A 146 -6.92 -16.38 10.19
C GLY A 146 -6.98 -16.44 11.73
N LEU A 147 -7.94 -15.75 12.36
CA LEU A 147 -8.09 -15.74 13.81
C LEU A 147 -9.24 -16.64 14.25
N ASP A 148 -8.96 -17.65 15.08
CA ASP A 148 -10.01 -18.43 15.74
C ASP A 148 -10.55 -17.71 16.98
N TYR A 149 -11.82 -17.97 17.28
CA TYR A 149 -12.53 -17.35 18.40
C TYR A 149 -13.20 -18.39 19.29
N ASN A 150 -13.23 -18.11 20.58
CA ASN A 150 -13.96 -18.85 21.59
C ASN A 150 -15.31 -18.17 21.90
N PRO A 151 -16.29 -18.90 22.46
CA PRO A 151 -17.50 -18.28 23.00
C PRO A 151 -17.18 -17.20 24.02
N GLY A 152 -17.77 -16.01 23.86
CA GLY A 152 -17.53 -14.85 24.73
C GLY A 152 -16.49 -13.86 24.19
N ASP A 153 -15.69 -14.26 23.20
CA ASP A 153 -14.74 -13.36 22.55
C ASP A 153 -15.45 -12.19 21.86
N ASN A 154 -14.82 -11.02 21.89
CA ASN A 154 -15.29 -9.85 21.19
C ASN A 154 -14.23 -9.19 20.33
N ILE A 155 -14.70 -8.37 19.40
CA ILE A 155 -13.91 -7.68 18.39
C ILE A 155 -14.37 -6.24 18.37
N VAL A 156 -13.44 -5.31 18.45
CA VAL A 156 -13.69 -3.87 18.40
C VAL A 156 -13.40 -3.37 16.98
N LEU A 157 -14.39 -2.75 16.35
CA LEU A 157 -14.34 -2.32 14.95
C LEU A 157 -14.71 -0.86 14.81
N PHE A 158 -14.01 -0.13 13.96
CA PHE A 158 -14.36 1.25 13.62
C PHE A 158 -15.47 1.29 12.55
N ASP A 159 -16.49 2.14 12.74
CA ASP A 159 -17.62 2.27 11.80
C ASP A 159 -17.23 2.87 10.43
N GLN A 160 -16.08 3.55 10.35
CA GLN A 160 -15.56 4.09 9.09
C GLN A 160 -14.56 3.15 8.39
N ASN A 161 -14.40 1.91 8.86
CA ASN A 161 -13.58 0.93 8.15
C ASN A 161 -14.16 0.61 6.78
N HIS A 162 -13.27 0.27 5.83
CA HIS A 162 -13.66 -0.28 4.54
C HIS A 162 -14.58 -1.52 4.73
N PRO A 163 -15.57 -1.79 3.84
CA PRO A 163 -16.50 -2.90 4.02
C PRO A 163 -15.85 -4.28 4.22
N THR A 164 -14.65 -4.51 3.67
CA THR A 164 -13.91 -5.76 3.88
C THR A 164 -13.27 -5.89 5.27
N ASN A 165 -13.39 -4.86 6.11
CA ASN A 165 -12.95 -4.78 7.50
C ASN A 165 -14.05 -4.18 8.42
N SER A 166 -15.33 -4.34 8.06
CA SER A 166 -16.46 -3.75 8.79
C SER A 166 -17.28 -4.79 9.55
N ALA A 167 -17.99 -4.32 10.59
CA ALA A 167 -18.94 -5.12 11.36
C ALA A 167 -20.10 -5.63 10.48
N ASP A 168 -20.57 -4.79 9.56
CA ASP A 168 -21.81 -4.99 8.80
C ASP A 168 -21.64 -5.79 7.51
N THR A 169 -20.40 -6.10 7.12
CA THR A 169 -20.14 -6.89 5.91
C THR A 169 -19.18 -8.03 6.22
N ALA A 170 -17.92 -7.72 6.54
CA ALA A 170 -16.88 -8.74 6.73
C ALA A 170 -17.16 -9.65 7.94
N PHE A 171 -17.59 -9.08 9.06
CA PHE A 171 -17.86 -9.86 10.28
C PHE A 171 -19.24 -10.51 10.32
N VAL A 172 -20.21 -10.06 9.50
CA VAL A 172 -21.46 -10.81 9.27
C VAL A 172 -21.13 -12.19 8.68
N ILE A 173 -20.24 -12.23 7.68
CA ILE A 173 -19.78 -13.50 7.09
C ILE A 173 -19.01 -14.32 8.12
N ARG A 174 -18.17 -13.68 8.95
CA ARG A 174 -17.38 -14.39 9.98
C ARG A 174 -18.27 -15.06 11.04
N LYS A 175 -19.36 -14.41 11.44
CA LYS A 175 -20.35 -14.97 12.39
C LYS A 175 -21.02 -16.25 11.90
N LEU A 176 -21.06 -16.52 10.60
CA LEU A 176 -21.56 -17.80 10.08
C LEU A 176 -20.70 -19.00 10.52
N ARG A 177 -19.41 -18.76 10.79
CA ARG A 177 -18.48 -19.79 11.31
C ARG A 177 -18.31 -19.73 12.82
N PHE A 178 -18.36 -18.52 13.39
CA PHE A 178 -18.22 -18.28 14.83
C PHE A 178 -19.43 -17.51 15.34
N PRO A 179 -20.59 -18.14 15.53
CA PRO A 179 -21.84 -17.44 15.84
C PRO A 179 -21.83 -16.70 17.19
N ASN A 180 -20.89 -17.05 18.08
CA ASN A 180 -20.78 -16.50 19.43
C ASN A 180 -19.84 -15.29 19.54
N ILE A 181 -19.23 -14.83 18.45
CA ILE A 181 -18.39 -13.61 18.50
C ILE A 181 -19.25 -12.37 18.62
N THR A 182 -18.84 -11.44 19.47
CA THR A 182 -19.49 -10.13 19.59
C THR A 182 -18.69 -9.07 18.84
N CYS A 183 -19.34 -8.33 17.95
CA CYS A 183 -18.74 -7.16 17.31
C CYS A 183 -19.17 -5.91 18.07
N ARG A 184 -18.20 -5.12 18.54
CA ARG A 184 -18.40 -3.84 19.22
C ARG A 184 -17.95 -2.73 18.28
N THR A 185 -18.88 -1.90 17.86
CA THR A 185 -18.56 -0.80 16.94
C THR A 185 -18.18 0.46 17.73
N VAL A 186 -17.07 1.07 17.35
CA VAL A 186 -16.66 2.42 17.75
C VAL A 186 -17.15 3.37 16.68
N SER A 187 -17.84 4.42 17.11
CA SER A 187 -18.24 5.54 16.25
C SER A 187 -17.67 6.81 16.85
N LEU A 188 -16.89 7.53 16.05
CA LEU A 188 -16.42 8.85 16.41
C LEU A 188 -17.49 9.86 15.99
N THR A 189 -18.58 9.93 16.77
CA THR A 189 -19.70 10.84 16.48
C THR A 189 -19.32 12.29 16.75
N GLY A 190 -19.53 13.16 15.76
CA GLY A 190 -19.53 14.61 15.88
C GLY A 190 -19.96 15.23 14.54
N PRO A 191 -20.72 16.34 14.53
CA PRO A 191 -20.97 17.05 13.27
C PRO A 191 -19.63 17.53 12.71
N TRP A 192 -19.41 17.30 11.42
CA TRP A 192 -18.35 17.98 10.69
C TRP A 192 -18.47 19.50 10.96
N PRO A 193 -17.38 20.22 11.29
CA PRO A 193 -15.97 19.82 11.21
C PRO A 193 -15.31 19.46 12.56
N VAL A 194 -16.03 19.01 13.59
CA VAL A 194 -15.43 18.77 14.91
C VAL A 194 -14.52 17.54 14.88
N ASP A 195 -13.22 17.78 14.85
CA ASP A 195 -12.18 16.75 14.96
C ASP A 195 -12.03 16.33 16.43
N PRO A 196 -12.34 15.07 16.80
CA PRO A 196 -12.11 14.60 18.15
C PRO A 196 -10.62 14.62 18.48
N SER A 197 -10.26 15.19 19.63
CA SER A 197 -8.87 15.13 20.10
C SER A 197 -8.35 13.69 20.12
N GLN A 198 -7.04 13.49 19.91
CA GLN A 198 -6.40 12.17 19.98
C GLN A 198 -6.83 11.38 21.23
N LYS A 199 -6.85 12.02 22.40
CA LYS A 199 -7.30 11.39 23.65
C LYS A 199 -8.75 10.92 23.60
N ALA A 200 -9.64 11.69 22.98
CA ALA A 200 -11.04 11.31 22.80
C ALA A 200 -11.18 10.10 21.87
N ILE A 201 -10.40 10.05 20.79
CA ILE A 201 -10.35 8.90 19.88
C ILE A 201 -9.89 7.66 20.64
N ILE A 202 -8.75 7.74 21.33
CA ILE A 202 -8.19 6.62 22.10
C ILE A 202 -9.19 6.11 23.12
N ASN A 203 -9.78 7.01 23.91
CA ASN A 203 -10.78 6.64 24.92
C ASN A 203 -11.99 5.93 24.30
N ALA A 204 -12.47 6.38 23.13
CA ALA A 204 -13.61 5.74 22.46
C ALA A 204 -13.33 4.27 22.09
N PHE A 205 -12.08 3.94 21.72
CA PHE A 205 -11.66 2.55 21.52
C PHE A 205 -11.49 1.80 22.84
N LEU A 206 -10.77 2.38 23.80
CA LEU A 206 -10.51 1.75 25.10
C LEU A 206 -11.80 1.41 25.86
N ASP A 207 -12.83 2.25 25.77
CA ASP A 207 -14.16 2.03 26.38
C ASP A 207 -14.89 0.79 25.82
N LYS A 208 -14.43 0.24 24.69
CA LYS A 208 -14.98 -0.98 24.06
C LYS A 208 -14.09 -2.21 24.26
N VAL A 209 -12.87 -2.04 24.74
CA VAL A 209 -11.89 -3.12 24.97
C VAL A 209 -12.09 -3.72 26.37
N ASP A 210 -12.03 -5.04 26.48
CA ASP A 210 -11.98 -5.77 27.74
C ASP A 210 -11.09 -7.03 27.64
N ASP A 211 -11.04 -7.83 28.71
CA ASP A 211 -10.22 -9.05 28.79
C ASP A 211 -10.58 -10.12 27.74
N ASN A 212 -11.76 -10.03 27.12
CA ASN A 212 -12.21 -10.94 26.05
C ASN A 212 -12.05 -10.34 24.65
N THR A 213 -11.48 -9.13 24.52
CA THR A 213 -11.23 -8.52 23.23
C THR A 213 -10.06 -9.21 22.53
N ARG A 214 -10.33 -9.80 21.36
CA ARG A 214 -9.34 -10.55 20.57
C ARG A 214 -8.73 -9.75 19.43
N LEU A 215 -9.43 -8.74 18.96
CA LEU A 215 -9.02 -7.91 17.83
C LEU A 215 -9.60 -6.50 18.00
N VAL A 216 -8.75 -5.49 17.79
CA VAL A 216 -9.15 -4.11 17.57
C VAL A 216 -8.74 -3.76 16.13
N SER A 217 -9.67 -3.28 15.32
CA SER A 217 -9.41 -2.96 13.93
C SER A 217 -9.96 -1.59 13.55
N PHE A 218 -9.09 -0.74 13.02
CA PHE A 218 -9.39 0.63 12.62
C PHE A 218 -8.61 0.98 11.35
N SER A 219 -9.07 2.01 10.65
CA SER A 219 -8.42 2.54 9.45
C SER A 219 -7.60 3.75 9.82
N GLU A 220 -6.36 3.82 9.35
CA GLU A 220 -5.48 4.95 9.63
C GLU A 220 -6.04 6.26 9.05
N VAL A 221 -6.58 6.16 7.85
CA VAL A 221 -7.28 7.23 7.15
C VAL A 221 -8.69 6.79 6.81
N SER A 222 -9.68 7.62 7.13
CA SER A 222 -11.08 7.36 6.75
C SER A 222 -11.32 7.62 5.26
N ALA A 223 -11.87 6.65 4.54
CA ALA A 223 -12.25 6.84 3.14
C ALA A 223 -13.50 7.73 2.97
N SER A 224 -14.33 7.85 4.01
CA SER A 224 -15.59 8.61 3.96
C SER A 224 -15.41 10.07 4.34
N PHE A 225 -14.46 10.38 5.22
CA PHE A 225 -14.27 11.73 5.76
C PHE A 225 -12.83 12.25 5.65
N CYS A 226 -11.89 11.46 5.12
CA CYS A 226 -10.48 11.82 4.92
C CYS A 226 -9.74 12.29 6.19
N TYR A 227 -10.16 11.86 7.37
CA TYR A 227 -9.41 12.08 8.61
C TYR A 227 -8.18 11.17 8.65
N ALA A 228 -7.00 11.75 8.84
CA ALA A 228 -5.80 11.03 9.22
C ALA A 228 -5.70 11.03 10.76
N TYR A 229 -5.77 9.86 11.36
CA TYR A 229 -5.77 9.74 12.82
C TYR A 229 -4.34 9.45 13.30
N GLU A 230 -3.87 10.18 14.31
CA GLU A 230 -2.55 9.93 14.90
C GLU A 230 -2.63 8.80 15.95
N TRP A 231 -2.18 7.60 15.58
CA TRP A 231 -2.32 6.39 16.41
C TRP A 231 -1.15 6.08 17.35
N GLN A 232 -0.17 6.99 17.49
CA GLN A 232 1.11 6.73 18.18
C GLN A 232 0.98 6.34 19.67
N ASN A 233 -0.21 6.41 20.27
CA ASN A 233 -0.47 6.13 21.68
C ASN A 233 -1.57 5.06 21.91
N ILE A 234 -1.99 4.28 20.90
CA ILE A 234 -2.94 3.16 21.06
C ILE A 234 -2.25 1.83 21.35
N LEU A 235 -0.99 1.67 20.93
CA LEU A 235 -0.16 0.49 21.16
C LEU A 235 0.76 0.71 22.37
#